data_AF-A0A1G9P5P5-F1
#
_entry.id   AF-A0A1G9P5P5-F1
#
_cell.length_a   1.000
_cell.length_b   1.000
_cell.length_c   1.000
_cell.angle_alpha   90.00
_cell.angle_beta   90.00
_cell.angle_gamma   90.00
#
_symmetry.space_group_name_H-M   'P 1'
#
loop_
_entity.id
_entity.type
_entity.pdbx_description
1 polymer ?
#
loop_
_entity_poly.entity_id
_entity_poly.type
_entity_poly.pdbx_seq_one_letter_code
_entity_poly.pdbx_strand_id
1 'polypeptide(L)' 'MGKGDKKSRRGKINNGSYGKRRPRKSAKSHKSSESEKA' A
#
# COMPACT_ATOMS: atom_id res chain seq x y z
N MET A 1 -11.34 6.17 -3.19
CA MET A 1 -9.98 6.68 -3.47
C MET A 1 -9.63 6.43 -4.94
N GLY A 2 -9.46 7.50 -5.70
CA GLY A 2 -9.22 7.46 -7.15
C GLY A 2 -7.75 7.34 -7.53
N LYS A 3 -7.45 7.51 -8.83
CA LYS A 3 -6.08 7.50 -9.37
C LYS A 3 -5.21 8.63 -8.81
N GLY A 4 -5.80 9.77 -8.42
CA GLY A 4 -5.09 10.91 -7.85
C GLY A 4 -4.61 10.71 -6.40
N ASP A 5 -5.15 9.72 -5.68
CA ASP A 5 -4.76 9.47 -4.29
C ASP A 5 -3.48 8.62 -4.21
N LYS A 6 -2.34 9.29 -4.11
CA LYS A 6 -0.99 8.72 -4.01
C LYS A 6 -0.79 7.77 -2.81
N LYS A 7 -1.64 7.84 -1.77
CA LYS A 7 -1.55 6.94 -0.59
C LYS A 7 -2.33 5.65 -0.80
N SER A 8 -3.35 5.65 -1.66
CA SER A 8 -4.15 4.47 -1.96
C SER A 8 -3.37 3.45 -2.82
N ARG A 9 -3.81 2.19 -2.81
CA ARG A 9 -3.25 1.18 -3.73
C ARG A 9 -3.39 1.65 -5.19
N ARG A 10 -4.57 2.17 -5.58
CA ARG A 10 -4.89 2.64 -6.94
C ARG A 10 -4.00 3.81 -7.39
N GLY A 11 -3.79 4.83 -6.57
CA GLY A 11 -2.90 5.93 -6.95
C GLY A 11 -1.42 5.53 -6.90
N LYS A 12 -1.01 4.60 -6.04
CA LYS A 12 0.32 3.97 -6.13
C LYS A 12 0.51 3.15 -7.42
N ILE A 13 -0.54 2.54 -7.95
CA ILE A 13 -0.48 1.89 -9.29
C ILE A 13 -0.20 2.94 -10.36
N ASN A 14 -0.97 4.04 -10.34
CA ASN A 14 -0.90 5.07 -11.36
C ASN A 14 0.44 5.83 -11.33
N ASN A 15 0.93 6.17 -10.14
CA ASN A 15 2.20 6.87 -9.95
C ASN A 15 3.43 5.94 -9.97
N GLY A 16 3.24 4.63 -10.16
CA GLY A 16 4.34 3.65 -10.21
C GLY A 16 5.09 3.40 -8.90
N SER A 17 4.68 4.00 -7.79
CA SER A 17 5.36 3.87 -6.49
C SER A 17 4.91 2.64 -5.70
N TYR A 18 5.75 2.18 -4.77
CA TYR A 18 5.48 1.01 -3.91
C TYR A 18 5.23 1.42 -2.45
N GLY A 19 4.93 0.44 -1.59
CA GLY A 19 4.89 0.60 -0.12
C GLY A 19 3.85 -0.31 0.53
N LYS A 20 3.53 -0.10 1.82
CA LYS A 20 2.61 -0.96 2.62
C LYS A 20 1.35 -1.38 1.85
N ARG A 21 0.70 -0.42 1.15
CA ARG A 21 -0.54 -0.66 0.37
C ARG A 21 -0.33 -1.21 -1.06
N ARG A 22 0.87 -1.11 -1.66
CA ARG A 22 1.26 -1.70 -2.96
C ARG A 22 2.66 -2.35 -2.83
N PRO A 23 2.76 -3.54 -2.22
CA PRO A 23 4.03 -4.25 -2.08
C PRO A 23 4.49 -4.83 -3.43
N ARG A 24 5.80 -5.05 -3.59
CA ARG A 24 6.36 -5.80 -4.72
C ARG A 24 6.11 -7.30 -4.50
N LYS A 25 5.99 -8.09 -5.57
CA LYS A 25 5.76 -9.55 -5.47
C LYS A 25 6.82 -10.28 -4.62
N SER A 26 8.06 -9.79 -4.61
CA SER A 26 9.16 -10.30 -3.78
C SER A 26 9.15 -9.75 -2.35
N ALA A 27 8.48 -8.63 -2.11
CA ALA A 27 8.24 -8.12 -0.78
C ALA A 27 7.07 -8.91 -0.18
N LYS A 28 7.40 -10.08 0.39
CA LYS A 28 6.52 -10.85 1.28
C LYS A 28 5.69 -9.89 2.13
N SER A 29 4.39 -10.13 2.13
CA SER A 29 3.36 -9.32 2.77
C SER A 29 3.83 -8.78 4.11
N HIS A 30 3.94 -7.46 4.23
CA HIS A 30 3.87 -6.84 5.54
C HIS A 30 2.51 -7.20 6.11
N LYS A 31 2.53 -8.20 7.00
CA LYS A 31 1.49 -8.52 7.97
C LYS A 31 0.99 -7.17 8.49
N SER A 32 -0.27 -6.87 8.27
CA SER A 32 -0.91 -5.68 8.81
C SER A 32 -0.94 -5.83 10.33
N SER A 33 0.14 -5.45 11.00
CA SER A 33 0.16 -5.16 12.42
C SER A 33 -0.58 -3.83 12.60
N GLU A 34 -1.88 -3.93 12.83
CA GLU A 34 -2.74 -2.86 13.35
C GLU A 34 -3.99 -3.54 13.92
N SER A 35 -3.76 -4.34 14.96
CA SER A 35 -4.71 -4.63 16.03
C SER A 35 -3.90 -4.83 17.33
N GLU A 36 -3.11 -3.82 17.68
CA GLU A 36 -2.60 -3.68 19.04
C GLU A 36 -2.34 -2.19 19.28
N LYS A 37 -3.42 -1.48 19.60
CA LYS A 37 -3.40 -0.29 20.46
C LYS A 37 -4.85 0.05 20.83
N ALA A 38 -5.10 -0.05 22.14
CA ALA A 38 -6.28 0.34 22.92
C ALA A 38 -7.49 -0.59 22.82
#